data_AF-A0A3D5KT86-F1
#
_entry.id   AF-A0A3D5KT86-F1
#
_cell.length_a   1.000
_cell.length_b   1.000
_cell.length_c   1.000
_cell.angle_alpha   90.00
_cell.angle_beta   90.00
_cell.angle_gamma   90.00
#
_symmetry.space_group_name_H-M   'P 1'
#
loop_
_entity.id
_entity.type
_entity.pdbx_description
1 polymer ?
#
loop_
_entity_poly.entity_id
_entity_poly.type
_entity_poly.pdbx_seq_one_letter_code
_entity_poly.pdbx_strand_id
1 'polypeptide(L)'
;TDSTNDVLTFTWSEPKFSAGLSQSKFTVYVSPSGSGFSSYLTKSFTDALTGSLLGKELNQMALRLGGTIGQPIDLDMKVVASLNNNNEVKSSTPVKITVTPYSDLQLTNALSNSIVTAPATYASVAATLNWNRGFIGYEGTVTYQLQYAKGGTNFASPTVVSETSRTQSYTQGDLNTTVAVDYGTAIGSVGTIDFRIVATNGASQVIYSNVLTLSVTTSKVVPKYTPPAHLYIVGGATPGGWSNPVNTPTQELTQIDENTFGAILQLTGGQAYDFLPVNGSWSDKYNVASGSANPMGDAFQPSTGPGSDIPAPANSGVYKIIVDFVKGTYTLTALASNPIPANLFIVGDATPGGWSNPVPLPSQQLVQITNADFQLSLSMTGGKFYDFLPVNGDWSNKFNVANKTVANPAGDTFQASTGPGDDIPAPAASATYLIDVNFLTMKYKLQ
;
A
#
# COMPACT_ATOMS: atom_id res chain seq x y z
N THR A 1 11.09 -26.40 15.32
CA THR A 1 9.80 -26.59 16.00
C THR A 1 9.64 -28.07 16.30
N ASP A 2 9.09 -28.39 17.45
CA ASP A 2 8.81 -29.75 17.96
C ASP A 2 7.51 -30.36 17.37
N SER A 3 6.86 -29.68 16.42
CA SER A 3 5.57 -30.07 15.86
C SER A 3 5.54 -31.47 15.24
N THR A 4 6.69 -31.96 14.76
CA THR A 4 6.85 -33.31 14.21
C THR A 4 7.50 -34.31 15.17
N ASN A 5 7.84 -33.88 16.39
CA ASN A 5 8.41 -34.75 17.41
C ASN A 5 7.30 -35.25 18.34
N ASP A 6 7.53 -36.40 18.97
CA ASP A 6 6.74 -36.85 20.11
C ASP A 6 6.94 -35.85 21.26
N VAL A 7 5.85 -35.20 21.70
CA VAL A 7 5.88 -34.21 22.80
C VAL A 7 5.21 -34.71 24.06
N LEU A 8 4.39 -35.76 23.95
CA LEU A 8 3.71 -36.37 25.08
C LEU A 8 3.59 -37.88 24.87
N THR A 9 4.25 -38.64 25.73
CA THR A 9 4.20 -40.11 25.73
C THR A 9 3.45 -40.61 26.95
N PHE A 10 2.45 -41.44 26.70
CA PHE A 10 1.69 -42.16 27.72
C PHE A 10 2.27 -43.57 27.85
N THR A 11 2.37 -44.05 29.08
CA THR A 11 2.65 -45.46 29.39
C THR A 11 1.54 -45.98 30.29
N TRP A 12 1.17 -47.25 30.11
CA TRP A 12 0.10 -47.86 30.89
C TRP A 12 0.38 -49.33 31.22
N SER A 13 -0.15 -49.78 32.35
CA SER A 13 -0.07 -51.18 32.76
C SER A 13 -0.96 -52.07 31.89
N GLU A 14 -0.57 -53.33 31.72
CA GLU A 14 -1.37 -54.30 30.96
C GLU A 14 -2.75 -54.50 31.61
N PRO A 15 -3.85 -54.41 30.83
CA PRO A 15 -5.21 -54.53 31.36
C PRO A 15 -5.60 -55.95 31.76
N LYS A 16 -4.77 -56.95 31.45
CA LYS A 16 -4.96 -58.39 31.74
C LYS A 16 -6.29 -58.93 31.17
N PHE A 17 -6.56 -58.68 29.89
CA PHE A 17 -7.65 -59.37 29.19
C PHE A 17 -7.28 -60.83 28.96
N SER A 18 -8.25 -61.74 29.07
CA SER A 18 -8.04 -63.18 28.87
C SER A 18 -7.55 -63.52 27.44
N ALA A 19 -7.94 -62.69 26.45
CA ALA A 19 -7.52 -62.82 25.06
C ALA A 19 -6.08 -62.34 24.76
N GLY A 20 -5.40 -61.73 25.75
CA GLY A 20 -4.02 -61.25 25.63
C GLY A 20 -3.85 -59.88 24.95
N LEU A 21 -2.63 -59.35 25.01
CA LEU A 21 -2.29 -58.00 24.53
C LEU A 21 -2.48 -57.82 23.01
N SER A 22 -2.21 -58.86 22.20
CA SER A 22 -2.34 -58.82 20.73
C SER A 22 -3.80 -58.72 20.24
N GLN A 23 -4.76 -58.81 21.16
CA GLN A 23 -6.18 -58.65 20.89
C GLN A 23 -6.75 -57.40 21.58
N SER A 24 -5.87 -56.50 22.03
CA SER A 24 -6.21 -55.32 22.81
C SER A 24 -6.03 -54.04 22.00
N LYS A 25 -7.00 -53.14 22.15
CA LYS A 25 -6.98 -51.78 21.61
C LYS A 25 -6.90 -50.79 22.77
N PHE A 26 -6.04 -49.80 22.61
CA PHE A 26 -5.89 -48.70 23.57
C PHE A 26 -6.24 -47.40 22.89
N THR A 27 -7.08 -46.59 23.51
CA THR A 27 -7.50 -45.31 22.96
C THR A 27 -7.27 -44.22 23.99
N VAL A 28 -6.42 -43.25 23.66
CA VAL A 28 -6.27 -42.03 24.46
C VAL A 28 -7.48 -41.15 24.18
N TYR A 29 -8.22 -40.80 25.23
CA TYR A 29 -9.33 -39.86 25.21
C TYR A 29 -8.82 -38.52 25.72
N VAL A 30 -9.18 -37.43 25.05
CA VAL A 30 -8.76 -36.06 25.40
C VAL A 30 -9.98 -35.16 25.47
N SER A 31 -10.17 -34.45 26.57
CA SER A 31 -11.31 -33.55 26.76
C SER A 31 -10.88 -32.26 27.47
N PRO A 32 -11.67 -31.17 27.40
CA PRO A 32 -11.43 -30.00 28.23
C PRO A 32 -11.46 -30.39 29.70
N SER A 33 -10.54 -29.86 30.51
CA SER A 33 -10.45 -30.25 31.91
C SER A 33 -11.74 -29.95 32.69
N GLY A 34 -12.16 -30.90 33.52
CA GLY A 34 -13.41 -30.80 34.29
C GLY A 34 -14.68 -31.08 33.50
N SER A 35 -14.60 -31.36 32.19
CA SER A 35 -15.78 -31.65 31.35
C SER A 35 -16.40 -33.04 31.58
N GLY A 36 -15.73 -33.90 32.35
CA GLY A 36 -16.14 -35.29 32.57
C GLY A 36 -16.11 -36.14 31.29
N PHE A 37 -15.36 -35.75 30.26
CA PHE A 37 -15.37 -36.37 28.93
C PHE A 37 -16.76 -36.37 28.26
N SER A 38 -17.58 -35.34 28.52
CA SER A 38 -18.87 -35.12 27.82
C SER A 38 -18.70 -34.89 26.32
N SER A 39 -17.56 -34.32 25.91
CA SER A 39 -17.06 -34.27 24.54
C SER A 39 -15.57 -34.55 24.57
N TYR A 40 -15.08 -35.38 23.66
CA TYR A 40 -13.67 -35.80 23.64
C TYR A 40 -13.17 -36.12 22.24
N LEU A 41 -11.87 -35.99 22.07
CA LEU A 41 -11.12 -36.45 20.91
C LEU A 41 -10.36 -37.73 21.25
N THR A 42 -9.99 -38.51 20.24
CA THR A 42 -9.30 -39.77 20.46
C THR A 42 -8.08 -39.98 19.57
N LYS A 43 -7.13 -40.79 20.05
CA LYS A 43 -6.08 -41.43 19.25
C LYS A 43 -5.94 -42.88 19.68
N SER A 44 -6.00 -43.82 18.74
CA SER A 44 -5.92 -45.25 19.01
C SER A 44 -4.51 -45.80 18.78
N PHE A 45 -4.15 -46.80 19.58
CA PHE A 45 -2.93 -47.60 19.54
C PHE A 45 -3.34 -49.07 19.68
N THR A 46 -2.65 -49.97 18.98
CA THR A 46 -2.91 -51.40 19.00
C THR A 46 -1.65 -52.14 19.41
N ASP A 47 -1.78 -53.21 20.19
CA ASP A 47 -0.68 -54.08 20.61
C ASP A 47 0.48 -53.33 21.29
N ALA A 48 0.18 -52.23 21.99
CA ALA A 48 1.17 -51.37 22.63
C ALA A 48 0.79 -51.04 24.08
N LEU A 49 1.80 -50.97 24.97
CA LEU A 49 1.66 -50.44 26.34
C LEU A 49 2.15 -48.99 26.48
N THR A 50 2.37 -48.35 25.32
CA THR A 50 2.84 -46.97 25.20
C THR A 50 2.21 -46.33 23.97
N GLY A 51 2.06 -45.01 24.00
CA GLY A 51 1.58 -44.24 22.85
C GLY A 51 1.98 -42.78 22.96
N SER A 52 2.33 -42.15 21.84
CA SER A 52 2.76 -40.76 21.80
C SER A 52 1.82 -39.86 20.98
N LEU A 53 1.77 -38.59 21.37
CA LEU A 53 1.22 -37.50 20.56
C LEU A 53 2.35 -36.63 20.02
N LEU A 54 2.29 -36.34 18.73
CA LEU A 54 3.13 -35.35 18.08
C LEU A 54 2.71 -33.95 18.52
N GLY A 55 3.64 -32.99 18.52
CA GLY A 55 3.33 -31.58 18.84
C GLY A 55 2.15 -31.02 18.04
N LYS A 56 2.10 -31.32 16.74
CA LYS A 56 0.99 -30.90 15.87
C LYS A 56 -0.34 -31.55 16.21
N GLU A 57 -0.34 -32.83 16.62
CA GLU A 57 -1.57 -33.54 16.98
C GLU A 57 -2.13 -32.98 18.28
N LEU A 58 -1.26 -32.75 19.27
CA LEU A 58 -1.64 -32.15 20.54
C LEU A 58 -2.16 -30.71 20.36
N ASN A 59 -1.49 -29.92 19.52
CA ASN A 59 -1.94 -28.57 19.16
C ASN A 59 -3.32 -28.58 18.51
N GLN A 60 -3.54 -29.46 17.53
CA GLN A 60 -4.83 -29.62 16.85
C GLN A 60 -5.94 -30.05 17.80
N MET A 61 -5.65 -31.00 18.71
CA MET A 61 -6.63 -31.41 19.72
C MET A 61 -7.00 -30.25 20.65
N ALA A 62 -6.03 -29.47 21.11
CA ALA A 62 -6.28 -28.31 21.97
C ALA A 62 -7.15 -27.26 21.27
N LEU A 63 -6.86 -26.93 20.01
CA LEU A 63 -7.67 -25.99 19.21
C LEU A 63 -9.12 -26.48 19.02
N ARG A 64 -9.30 -27.77 18.67
CA ARG A 64 -10.62 -28.38 18.49
C ARG A 64 -11.45 -28.43 19.77
N LEU A 65 -10.79 -28.44 20.93
CA LEU A 65 -11.41 -28.45 22.25
C LEU A 65 -11.62 -27.04 22.83
N GLY A 66 -11.50 -25.99 22.01
CA GLY A 66 -11.78 -24.61 22.40
C GLY A 66 -10.57 -23.84 22.92
N GLY A 67 -9.37 -24.39 22.78
CA GLY A 67 -8.13 -23.69 23.09
C GLY A 67 -7.98 -22.43 22.25
N THR A 68 -7.55 -21.34 22.88
CA THR A 68 -7.24 -20.08 22.21
C THR A 68 -5.72 -19.97 22.04
N ILE A 69 -5.25 -19.56 20.86
CA ILE A 69 -3.80 -19.49 20.58
C ILE A 69 -3.09 -18.54 21.54
N GLY A 70 -1.92 -18.96 22.01
CA GLY A 70 -1.12 -18.24 22.99
C GLY A 70 -1.71 -18.23 24.40
N GLN A 71 -2.89 -18.82 24.60
CA GLN A 71 -3.52 -18.97 25.91
C GLN A 71 -3.49 -20.44 26.34
N PRO A 72 -3.10 -20.73 27.60
CA PRO A 72 -3.11 -22.10 28.09
C PRO A 72 -4.53 -22.65 28.16
N ILE A 73 -4.71 -23.90 27.75
CA ILE A 73 -5.91 -24.71 27.98
C ILE A 73 -5.52 -25.96 28.76
N ASP A 74 -6.26 -26.24 29.83
CA ASP A 74 -6.15 -27.49 30.58
C ASP A 74 -6.98 -28.58 29.90
N LEU A 75 -6.37 -29.74 29.66
CA LEU A 75 -6.99 -30.92 29.08
C LEU A 75 -6.89 -32.09 30.05
N ASP A 76 -8.00 -32.82 30.21
CA ASP A 76 -8.00 -34.11 30.89
C ASP A 76 -7.85 -35.22 29.86
N MET A 77 -6.92 -36.14 30.13
CA MET A 77 -6.57 -37.25 29.24
C MET A 77 -6.63 -38.58 29.98
N LYS A 78 -7.19 -39.61 29.36
CA LYS A 78 -7.20 -40.97 29.93
C LYS A 78 -6.99 -42.02 28.86
N VAL A 79 -6.44 -43.17 29.23
CA VAL A 79 -6.35 -44.33 28.35
C VAL A 79 -7.57 -45.21 28.60
N VAL A 80 -8.25 -45.57 27.52
CA VAL A 80 -9.35 -46.53 27.51
C VAL A 80 -8.87 -47.78 26.79
N ALA A 81 -8.76 -48.89 27.51
CA ALA A 81 -8.42 -50.20 26.99
C ALA A 81 -9.70 -50.99 26.69
N SER A 82 -9.71 -51.73 25.59
CA SER A 82 -10.76 -52.68 25.24
C SER A 82 -10.17 -53.86 24.47
N LEU A 83 -10.95 -54.92 24.30
CA LEU A 83 -10.68 -55.89 23.25
C LEU A 83 -10.86 -55.24 21.86
N ASN A 84 -10.31 -55.85 20.81
CA ASN A 84 -10.43 -55.38 19.42
C ASN A 84 -11.89 -55.27 18.93
N ASN A 85 -12.81 -56.05 19.52
CA ASN A 85 -14.25 -55.97 19.29
C ASN A 85 -14.96 -54.87 20.14
N ASN A 86 -14.20 -54.03 20.85
CA ASN A 86 -14.65 -52.98 21.77
C ASN A 86 -15.36 -53.48 23.04
N ASN A 87 -15.28 -54.76 23.40
CA ASN A 87 -15.79 -55.30 24.66
C ASN A 87 -14.77 -55.17 25.82
N GLU A 88 -15.22 -55.45 27.04
CA GLU A 88 -14.41 -55.44 28.28
C GLU A 88 -13.67 -54.12 28.52
N VAL A 89 -14.38 -52.99 28.42
CA VAL A 89 -13.75 -51.67 28.52
C VAL A 89 -13.21 -51.41 29.94
N LYS A 90 -11.93 -51.02 30.02
CA LYS A 90 -11.25 -50.58 31.25
C LYS A 90 -10.68 -49.18 31.03
N SER A 91 -10.85 -48.28 32.00
CA SER A 91 -10.34 -46.90 31.91
C SER A 91 -9.27 -46.65 32.97
N SER A 92 -8.24 -45.88 32.60
CA SER A 92 -7.31 -45.30 33.57
C SER A 92 -7.97 -44.15 34.34
N THR A 93 -7.33 -43.73 35.43
CA THR A 93 -7.59 -42.39 36.00
C THR A 93 -7.17 -41.32 34.99
N PRO A 94 -7.90 -40.19 34.87
CA PRO A 94 -7.48 -39.09 34.03
C PRO A 94 -6.22 -38.40 34.57
N VAL A 95 -5.39 -37.91 33.67
CA VAL A 95 -4.29 -36.99 33.94
C VAL A 95 -4.59 -35.63 33.33
N LYS A 96 -4.26 -34.56 34.04
CA LYS A 96 -4.37 -33.19 33.53
C LYS A 96 -3.07 -32.79 32.87
N ILE A 97 -3.16 -32.18 31.70
CA ILE A 97 -2.06 -31.46 31.05
C ILE A 97 -2.48 -30.04 30.72
N THR A 98 -1.52 -29.14 30.57
CA THR A 98 -1.76 -27.78 30.08
C THR A 98 -1.07 -27.62 28.72
N VAL A 99 -1.83 -27.20 27.71
CA VAL A 99 -1.33 -26.96 26.35
C VAL A 99 -1.51 -25.49 26.03
N THR A 100 -0.49 -24.84 25.47
CA THR A 100 -0.66 -23.49 24.89
C THR A 100 -0.67 -23.63 23.37
N PRO A 101 -1.82 -23.50 22.70
CA PRO A 101 -1.89 -23.69 21.26
C PRO A 101 -1.11 -22.63 20.50
N TYR A 102 -0.57 -23.02 19.35
CA TYR A 102 0.16 -22.15 18.42
C TYR A 102 -0.49 -22.17 17.03
N SER A 103 -0.19 -21.14 16.22
CA SER A 103 -0.65 -21.07 14.84
C SER A 103 0.10 -22.07 13.97
N ASP A 104 -0.63 -22.99 13.32
CA ASP A 104 -0.10 -23.91 12.31
C ASP A 104 -0.31 -23.42 10.88
N LEU A 105 -0.80 -22.18 10.71
CA LEU A 105 -0.91 -21.52 9.43
C LEU A 105 0.50 -21.18 8.91
N GLN A 106 0.81 -21.62 7.70
CA GLN A 106 2.09 -21.47 7.05
C GLN A 106 1.89 -20.90 5.65
N LEU A 107 2.63 -19.84 5.37
CA LEU A 107 2.73 -19.19 4.07
C LEU A 107 4.08 -19.55 3.44
N THR A 108 4.02 -20.00 2.20
CA THR A 108 5.18 -20.42 1.41
C THR A 108 5.16 -19.74 0.05
N ASN A 109 6.33 -19.59 -0.56
CA ASN A 109 6.48 -19.21 -1.97
C ASN A 109 6.97 -20.44 -2.74
N ALA A 110 6.36 -20.75 -3.88
CA ALA A 110 6.81 -21.85 -4.74
C ALA A 110 8.02 -21.48 -5.61
N LEU A 111 8.38 -20.18 -5.67
CA LEU A 111 9.45 -19.64 -6.50
C LEU A 111 10.57 -19.02 -5.64
N SER A 112 11.56 -18.40 -6.30
CA SER A 112 12.66 -17.71 -5.62
C SER A 112 12.15 -16.56 -4.75
N ASN A 113 12.77 -16.39 -3.57
CA ASN A 113 12.53 -15.22 -2.72
C ASN A 113 13.42 -14.01 -3.09
N SER A 114 14.37 -14.19 -4.02
CA SER A 114 15.18 -13.12 -4.59
C SER A 114 14.81 -12.95 -6.06
N ILE A 115 14.26 -11.78 -6.40
CA ILE A 115 13.69 -11.47 -7.70
C ILE A 115 14.46 -10.28 -8.28
N VAL A 116 14.98 -10.45 -9.49
CA VAL A 116 15.56 -9.36 -10.28
C VAL A 116 14.59 -9.06 -11.40
N THR A 117 14.10 -7.82 -11.45
CA THR A 117 13.08 -7.43 -12.42
C THR A 117 13.73 -6.81 -13.65
N ALA A 118 13.11 -6.96 -14.81
CA ALA A 118 13.47 -6.25 -16.03
C ALA A 118 12.22 -6.07 -16.92
N PRO A 119 12.11 -4.98 -17.70
CA PRO A 119 10.91 -4.74 -18.52
C PRO A 119 10.51 -5.93 -19.41
N ALA A 120 11.48 -6.67 -19.95
CA ALA A 120 11.25 -7.84 -20.80
C ALA A 120 10.58 -9.03 -20.08
N THR A 121 10.64 -9.08 -18.75
CA THR A 121 10.15 -10.19 -17.92
C THR A 121 8.99 -9.78 -17.01
N TYR A 122 8.46 -8.55 -17.15
CA TYR A 122 7.40 -8.05 -16.28
C TYR A 122 6.12 -8.89 -16.30
N ALA A 123 5.78 -9.51 -17.44
CA ALA A 123 4.61 -10.39 -17.54
C ALA A 123 4.84 -11.78 -16.91
N SER A 124 6.08 -12.14 -16.56
CA SER A 124 6.38 -13.46 -15.99
C SER A 124 5.99 -13.51 -14.51
N VAL A 125 5.34 -14.61 -14.11
CA VAL A 125 5.07 -14.92 -12.69
C VAL A 125 6.39 -15.05 -11.94
N ALA A 126 6.54 -14.31 -10.84
CA ALA A 126 7.76 -14.23 -10.04
C ALA A 126 7.59 -14.78 -8.63
N ALA A 127 6.35 -14.73 -8.11
CA ALA A 127 5.99 -15.35 -6.85
C ALA A 127 4.66 -16.10 -7.01
N THR A 128 4.58 -17.27 -6.40
CA THR A 128 3.33 -18.03 -6.24
C THR A 128 3.23 -18.41 -4.78
N LEU A 129 2.47 -17.60 -4.06
CA LEU A 129 2.22 -17.73 -2.63
C LEU A 129 1.20 -18.83 -2.40
N ASN A 130 1.45 -19.70 -1.43
CA ASN A 130 0.55 -20.79 -1.05
C ASN A 130 0.48 -20.89 0.47
N TRP A 131 -0.71 -21.16 0.99
CA TRP A 131 -0.89 -21.43 2.41
C TRP A 131 -1.79 -22.62 2.69
N ASN A 132 -1.51 -23.31 3.80
CA ASN A 132 -2.39 -24.36 4.29
C ASN A 132 -3.67 -23.77 4.91
N ARG A 133 -4.64 -24.64 5.21
CA ARG A 133 -5.86 -24.22 5.91
C ARG A 133 -5.50 -23.72 7.31
N GLY A 134 -6.03 -22.57 7.71
CA GLY A 134 -6.00 -22.12 9.10
C GLY A 134 -6.96 -22.93 9.97
N PHE A 135 -6.74 -22.91 11.29
CA PHE A 135 -7.59 -23.60 12.28
C PHE A 135 -7.78 -25.10 11.92
N ILE A 136 -6.69 -25.84 11.75
CA ILE A 136 -6.78 -27.25 11.37
C ILE A 136 -7.65 -28.01 12.38
N GLY A 137 -8.70 -28.68 11.89
CA GLY A 137 -9.68 -29.40 12.71
C GLY A 137 -10.94 -28.62 13.11
N TYR A 138 -11.01 -27.31 12.83
CA TYR A 138 -12.27 -26.56 12.90
C TYR A 138 -13.11 -26.82 11.65
N GLU A 139 -14.34 -27.30 11.79
CA GLU A 139 -15.22 -27.68 10.66
C GLU A 139 -15.98 -26.50 10.03
N GLY A 140 -16.01 -25.34 10.68
CA GLY A 140 -16.72 -24.16 10.15
C GLY A 140 -15.94 -23.41 9.06
N THR A 141 -16.57 -22.35 8.55
CA THR A 141 -15.97 -21.46 7.54
C THR A 141 -14.76 -20.73 8.09
N VAL A 142 -13.69 -20.67 7.29
CA VAL A 142 -12.49 -19.88 7.55
C VAL A 142 -12.30 -18.92 6.37
N THR A 143 -12.16 -17.64 6.66
CA THR A 143 -11.86 -16.60 5.67
C THR A 143 -10.39 -16.22 5.73
N TYR A 144 -9.83 -15.75 4.61
CA TYR A 144 -8.42 -15.38 4.51
C TYR A 144 -8.26 -13.96 3.98
N GLN A 145 -7.28 -13.26 4.54
CA GLN A 145 -6.73 -12.04 3.97
C GLN A 145 -5.23 -12.24 3.77
N LEU A 146 -4.77 -12.03 2.53
CA LEU A 146 -3.35 -11.85 2.27
C LEU A 146 -2.99 -10.40 2.58
N GLN A 147 -2.04 -10.20 3.48
CA GLN A 147 -1.49 -8.90 3.80
C GLN A 147 -0.07 -8.80 3.29
N TYR A 148 0.28 -7.66 2.69
CA TYR A 148 1.66 -7.36 2.34
C TYR A 148 2.03 -5.90 2.62
N ALA A 149 3.27 -5.67 3.01
CA ALA A 149 3.79 -4.36 3.39
C ALA A 149 5.27 -4.23 3.03
N LYS A 150 5.79 -3.00 3.10
CA LYS A 150 7.24 -2.75 2.98
C LYS A 150 7.99 -3.57 4.03
N GLY A 151 9.01 -4.29 3.60
CA GLY A 151 9.73 -5.21 4.47
C GLY A 151 10.35 -4.51 5.69
N GLY A 152 10.31 -5.18 6.84
CA GLY A 152 10.85 -4.66 8.09
C GLY A 152 9.98 -3.61 8.78
N THR A 153 8.82 -3.24 8.23
CA THR A 153 7.89 -2.28 8.85
C THR A 153 6.90 -2.92 9.82
N ASN A 154 6.97 -4.25 10.01
CA ASN A 154 6.02 -5.02 10.82
C ASN A 154 4.55 -4.73 10.44
N PHE A 155 4.27 -4.60 9.15
CA PHE A 155 2.93 -4.33 8.62
C PHE A 155 2.29 -3.05 9.20
N ALA A 156 3.06 -1.98 9.36
CA ALA A 156 2.54 -0.69 9.84
C ALA A 156 1.46 -0.08 8.92
N SER A 157 1.54 -0.34 7.61
CA SER A 157 0.53 0.07 6.62
C SER A 157 0.39 -1.02 5.56
N PRO A 158 -0.31 -2.13 5.87
CA PRO A 158 -0.41 -3.27 4.99
C PRO A 158 -1.47 -3.05 3.90
N THR A 159 -1.16 -3.46 2.68
CA THR A 159 -2.18 -3.74 1.68
C THR A 159 -2.89 -5.04 2.05
N VAL A 160 -4.22 -5.04 1.97
CA VAL A 160 -5.07 -6.19 2.33
C VAL A 160 -5.80 -6.69 1.10
N VAL A 161 -5.62 -7.96 0.77
CA VAL A 161 -6.32 -8.65 -0.32
C VAL A 161 -7.18 -9.74 0.29
N SER A 162 -8.49 -9.64 0.11
CA SER A 162 -9.43 -10.69 0.53
C SER A 162 -9.34 -11.85 -0.45
N GLU A 163 -9.07 -13.05 0.06
CA GLU A 163 -8.86 -14.23 -0.78
C GLU A 163 -9.79 -15.37 -0.35
N THR A 164 -10.44 -15.98 -1.35
CA THR A 164 -11.23 -17.22 -1.16
C THR A 164 -10.44 -18.46 -1.57
N SER A 165 -9.42 -18.27 -2.43
CA SER A 165 -8.45 -19.30 -2.78
C SER A 165 -7.30 -19.32 -1.77
N ARG A 166 -6.52 -20.42 -1.71
CA ARG A 166 -5.34 -20.53 -0.83
C ARG A 166 -4.02 -20.35 -1.58
N THR A 167 -4.06 -19.60 -2.67
CA THR A 167 -2.91 -19.32 -3.52
C THR A 167 -3.02 -17.91 -4.09
N GLN A 168 -1.90 -17.24 -4.32
CA GLN A 168 -1.88 -15.96 -5.00
C GLN A 168 -0.58 -15.80 -5.76
N SER A 169 -0.66 -15.37 -7.03
CA SER A 169 0.52 -15.15 -7.87
C SER A 169 0.75 -13.68 -8.13
N TYR A 170 2.02 -13.29 -8.21
CA TYR A 170 2.46 -11.96 -8.59
C TYR A 170 3.47 -12.06 -9.72
N THR A 171 3.31 -11.18 -10.71
CA THR A 171 4.27 -11.03 -11.79
C THR A 171 5.47 -10.19 -11.35
N GLN A 172 6.56 -10.21 -12.13
CA GLN A 172 7.68 -9.30 -11.87
C GLN A 172 7.26 -7.83 -11.96
N GLY A 173 6.33 -7.50 -12.87
CA GLY A 173 5.80 -6.13 -13.03
C GLY A 173 5.05 -5.65 -11.80
N ASP A 174 4.22 -6.52 -11.20
CA ASP A 174 3.48 -6.22 -9.97
C ASP A 174 4.46 -5.90 -8.84
N LEU A 175 5.41 -6.80 -8.59
CA LEU A 175 6.38 -6.66 -7.50
C LEU A 175 7.33 -5.48 -7.72
N ASN A 176 7.75 -5.23 -8.97
CA ASN A 176 8.56 -4.06 -9.31
C ASN A 176 7.82 -2.77 -8.99
N THR A 177 6.56 -2.67 -9.43
CA THR A 177 5.72 -1.50 -9.20
C THR A 177 5.53 -1.26 -7.70
N THR A 178 5.17 -2.29 -6.94
CA THR A 178 5.03 -2.17 -5.48
C THR A 178 6.31 -1.69 -4.81
N VAL A 179 7.46 -2.28 -5.12
CA VAL A 179 8.71 -1.95 -4.42
C VAL A 179 9.28 -0.59 -4.85
N ALA A 180 9.27 -0.30 -6.15
CA ALA A 180 9.83 0.94 -6.69
C ALA A 180 8.92 2.15 -6.41
N VAL A 181 7.61 1.98 -6.60
CA VAL A 181 6.64 3.08 -6.58
C VAL A 181 6.01 3.22 -5.21
N ASP A 182 5.35 2.18 -4.71
CA ASP A 182 4.60 2.28 -3.45
C ASP A 182 5.53 2.38 -2.23
N TYR A 183 6.68 1.69 -2.27
CA TYR A 183 7.64 1.69 -1.17
C TYR A 183 8.80 2.67 -1.37
N GLY A 184 8.84 3.36 -2.52
CA GLY A 184 9.82 4.40 -2.84
C GLY A 184 11.26 3.89 -2.96
N THR A 185 11.46 2.63 -3.36
CA THR A 185 12.81 2.08 -3.55
C THR A 185 13.39 2.59 -4.86
N ALA A 186 14.57 3.22 -4.80
CA ALA A 186 15.24 3.73 -5.99
C ALA A 186 15.48 2.64 -7.04
N ILE A 187 15.40 2.99 -8.33
CA ILE A 187 15.65 2.08 -9.45
C ILE A 187 17.06 1.48 -9.36
N GLY A 188 17.19 0.18 -9.60
CA GLY A 188 18.44 -0.58 -9.50
C GLY A 188 18.80 -0.99 -8.07
N SER A 189 18.02 -0.59 -7.06
CA SER A 189 18.23 -0.97 -5.66
C SER A 189 17.35 -2.14 -5.27
N VAL A 190 17.74 -2.83 -4.19
CA VAL A 190 16.93 -3.90 -3.59
C VAL A 190 15.97 -3.31 -2.57
N GLY A 191 14.69 -3.58 -2.74
CA GLY A 191 13.68 -3.38 -1.71
C GLY A 191 13.03 -4.70 -1.33
N THR A 192 12.29 -4.71 -0.22
CA THR A 192 11.70 -5.93 0.33
C THR A 192 10.20 -5.78 0.54
N ILE A 193 9.49 -6.89 0.40
CA ILE A 193 8.05 -7.02 0.66
C ILE A 193 7.87 -8.13 1.69
N ASP A 194 7.20 -7.83 2.80
CA ASP A 194 6.78 -8.82 3.79
C ASP A 194 5.33 -9.22 3.53
N PHE A 195 5.08 -10.52 3.39
CA PHE A 195 3.75 -11.11 3.24
C PHE A 195 3.36 -11.89 4.50
N ARG A 196 2.06 -11.86 4.85
CA ARG A 196 1.46 -12.78 5.82
C ARG A 196 0.00 -13.07 5.47
N ILE A 197 -0.49 -14.22 5.90
CA ILE A 197 -1.91 -14.56 5.85
C ILE A 197 -2.53 -14.28 7.21
N VAL A 198 -3.70 -13.66 7.18
CA VAL A 198 -4.62 -13.56 8.32
C VAL A 198 -5.77 -14.50 8.05
N ALA A 199 -5.96 -15.52 8.89
CA ALA A 199 -7.12 -16.40 8.81
C ALA A 199 -8.07 -16.10 9.97
N THR A 200 -9.36 -16.04 9.67
CA THR A 200 -10.42 -15.77 10.65
C THR A 200 -11.46 -16.89 10.60
N ASN A 201 -11.80 -17.46 11.76
CA ASN A 201 -12.84 -18.49 11.85
C ASN A 201 -14.23 -17.89 12.12
N GLY A 202 -15.28 -18.71 12.09
CA GLY A 202 -16.66 -18.27 12.37
C GLY A 202 -16.92 -17.74 13.78
N ALA A 203 -15.99 -17.92 14.72
CA ALA A 203 -16.03 -17.35 16.07
C ALA A 203 -15.24 -16.03 16.19
N SER A 204 -14.82 -15.43 15.06
CA SER A 204 -14.01 -14.21 15.00
C SER A 204 -12.62 -14.32 15.66
N GLN A 205 -12.11 -15.55 15.86
CA GLN A 205 -10.71 -15.74 16.26
C GLN A 205 -9.82 -15.52 15.04
N VAL A 206 -8.65 -14.92 15.27
CA VAL A 206 -7.68 -14.56 14.23
C VAL A 206 -6.37 -15.28 14.46
N ILE A 207 -5.79 -15.84 13.39
CA ILE A 207 -4.43 -16.40 13.41
C ILE A 207 -3.63 -15.85 12.24
N TYR A 208 -2.32 -15.75 12.46
CA TYR A 208 -1.36 -15.28 11.46
C TYR A 208 -0.47 -16.43 10.99
N SER A 209 -0.06 -16.38 9.72
CA SER A 209 1.03 -17.21 9.22
C SER A 209 2.38 -16.71 9.74
N ASN A 210 3.46 -17.44 9.40
CA ASN A 210 4.79 -16.84 9.35
C ASN A 210 4.82 -15.62 8.42
N VAL A 211 5.81 -14.74 8.63
CA VAL A 211 6.15 -13.69 7.68
C VAL A 211 7.04 -14.29 6.59
N LEU A 212 6.67 -14.06 5.34
CA LEU A 212 7.45 -14.42 4.16
C LEU A 212 7.98 -13.14 3.51
N THR A 213 9.29 -12.98 3.44
CA THR A 213 9.93 -11.81 2.83
C THR A 213 10.42 -12.14 1.43
N LEU A 214 10.05 -11.32 0.45
CA LEU A 214 10.65 -11.30 -0.89
C LEU A 214 11.60 -10.11 -1.02
N SER A 215 12.76 -10.32 -1.62
CA SER A 215 13.70 -9.26 -2.04
C SER A 215 13.56 -9.01 -3.54
N VAL A 216 13.36 -7.76 -3.93
CA VAL A 216 13.11 -7.33 -5.31
C VAL A 216 14.14 -6.29 -5.70
N THR A 217 14.98 -6.60 -6.68
CA THR A 217 15.86 -5.62 -7.33
C THR A 217 15.04 -4.87 -8.36
N THR A 218 14.85 -3.56 -8.16
CA THR A 218 13.97 -2.73 -8.98
C THR A 218 14.57 -2.39 -10.34
N SER A 219 13.72 -2.21 -11.34
CA SER A 219 14.05 -1.79 -12.70
C SER A 219 13.07 -0.73 -13.20
N LYS A 220 13.36 -0.15 -14.37
CA LYS A 220 12.55 0.92 -14.99
C LYS A 220 11.06 0.60 -14.92
N VAL A 221 10.29 1.49 -14.32
CA VAL A 221 8.84 1.35 -14.24
C VAL A 221 8.23 1.57 -15.62
N VAL A 222 7.36 0.66 -16.05
CA VAL A 222 6.59 0.78 -17.30
C VAL A 222 5.21 1.29 -16.93
N PRO A 223 4.78 2.44 -17.48
CA PRO A 223 3.46 2.96 -17.21
C PRO A 223 2.35 2.02 -17.65
N LYS A 224 1.28 1.91 -16.87
CA LYS A 224 0.07 1.17 -17.25
C LYS A 224 -0.57 1.77 -18.50
N TYR A 225 -0.55 3.09 -18.61
CA TYR A 225 -0.95 3.84 -19.80
C TYR A 225 0.20 4.75 -20.23
N THR A 226 0.44 4.88 -21.52
CA THR A 226 1.45 5.82 -22.02
C THR A 226 1.05 7.25 -21.64
N PRO A 227 1.88 7.98 -20.86
CA PRO A 227 1.60 9.39 -20.54
C PRO A 227 1.56 10.23 -21.83
N PRO A 228 0.54 11.09 -22.02
CA PRO A 228 0.51 12.01 -23.15
C PRO A 228 1.51 13.15 -22.95
N ALA A 229 1.84 13.88 -24.03
CA ALA A 229 2.71 15.07 -23.94
C ALA A 229 2.05 16.22 -23.16
N HIS A 230 0.72 16.33 -23.23
CA HIS A 230 -0.09 17.29 -22.51
C HIS A 230 -1.31 16.59 -21.93
N LEU A 231 -1.84 17.10 -20.82
CA LEU A 231 -3.05 16.58 -20.22
C LEU A 231 -3.95 17.73 -19.79
N TYR A 232 -5.22 17.68 -20.16
CA TYR A 232 -6.21 18.72 -19.90
C TYR A 232 -7.36 18.13 -19.08
N ILE A 233 -8.09 18.96 -18.34
CA ILE A 233 -9.28 18.55 -17.60
C ILE A 233 -10.51 19.31 -18.09
N VAL A 234 -11.59 18.57 -18.40
CA VAL A 234 -12.85 19.10 -18.94
C VAL A 234 -14.02 18.48 -18.18
N GLY A 235 -15.08 19.24 -17.91
CA GLY A 235 -16.23 18.68 -17.19
C GLY A 235 -17.10 19.71 -16.50
N GLY A 236 -18.34 19.34 -16.19
CA GLY A 236 -19.26 20.17 -15.39
C GLY A 236 -18.71 20.55 -14.01
N ALA A 237 -17.76 19.77 -13.49
CA ALA A 237 -17.04 20.11 -12.26
C ALA A 237 -16.01 21.24 -12.43
N THR A 238 -15.51 21.47 -13.65
CA THR A 238 -14.43 22.43 -13.93
C THR A 238 -14.98 23.83 -14.24
N PRO A 239 -14.16 24.90 -14.11
CA PRO A 239 -14.60 26.26 -14.43
C PRO A 239 -15.11 26.46 -15.87
N GLY A 240 -14.51 25.76 -16.84
CA GLY A 240 -14.92 25.81 -18.25
C GLY A 240 -16.10 24.90 -18.61
N GLY A 241 -16.63 24.12 -17.65
CA GLY A 241 -17.69 23.15 -17.94
C GLY A 241 -17.26 22.11 -18.98
N TRP A 242 -18.22 21.69 -19.80
CA TRP A 242 -17.99 20.75 -20.92
C TRP A 242 -17.55 21.45 -22.23
N SER A 243 -17.09 22.70 -22.16
CA SER A 243 -16.52 23.39 -23.33
C SER A 243 -15.18 22.77 -23.72
N ASN A 244 -15.02 22.50 -25.03
CA ASN A 244 -13.80 21.96 -25.62
C ASN A 244 -13.53 22.73 -26.93
N PRO A 245 -12.41 23.46 -27.08
CA PRO A 245 -11.23 23.48 -26.21
C PRO A 245 -11.48 24.06 -24.81
N VAL A 246 -10.73 23.56 -23.83
CA VAL A 246 -10.71 24.08 -22.46
C VAL A 246 -9.89 25.35 -22.36
N ASN A 247 -10.13 26.13 -21.31
CA ASN A 247 -9.37 27.35 -21.03
C ASN A 247 -7.94 27.01 -20.59
N THR A 248 -6.94 27.42 -21.37
CA THR A 248 -5.52 27.32 -21.00
C THR A 248 -4.98 28.68 -20.55
N PRO A 249 -3.96 28.72 -19.68
CA PRO A 249 -3.23 27.57 -19.11
C PRO A 249 -3.94 26.90 -17.93
N THR A 250 -5.07 27.44 -17.44
CA THR A 250 -5.65 27.05 -16.15
C THR A 250 -6.22 25.63 -16.10
N GLN A 251 -6.67 25.05 -17.22
CA GLN A 251 -7.16 23.68 -17.31
C GLN A 251 -6.19 22.71 -18.01
N GLU A 252 -4.94 23.13 -18.24
CA GLU A 252 -3.84 22.25 -18.62
C GLU A 252 -3.09 21.80 -17.36
N LEU A 253 -3.04 20.50 -17.11
CA LEU A 253 -2.36 19.94 -15.95
C LEU A 253 -0.85 20.13 -16.11
N THR A 254 -0.20 20.45 -15.00
CA THR A 254 1.25 20.56 -14.90
C THR A 254 1.88 19.17 -14.85
N GLN A 255 2.85 18.91 -15.72
CA GLN A 255 3.65 17.69 -15.67
C GLN A 255 4.61 17.75 -14.46
N ILE A 256 4.55 16.75 -13.58
CA ILE A 256 5.40 16.65 -12.38
C ILE A 256 6.68 15.88 -12.70
N ASP A 257 6.53 14.78 -13.45
CA ASP A 257 7.61 13.92 -13.93
C ASP A 257 7.19 13.20 -15.23
N GLU A 258 8.01 12.25 -15.71
CA GLU A 258 7.75 11.50 -16.95
C GLU A 258 6.36 10.83 -16.99
N ASN A 259 5.79 10.47 -15.83
CA ASN A 259 4.58 9.65 -15.76
C ASN A 259 3.44 10.25 -14.90
N THR A 260 3.63 11.46 -14.38
CA THR A 260 2.69 12.06 -13.43
C THR A 260 2.34 13.48 -13.82
N PHE A 261 1.05 13.79 -13.82
CA PHE A 261 0.50 15.12 -14.03
C PHE A 261 -0.30 15.55 -12.80
N GLY A 262 -0.52 16.85 -12.64
CA GLY A 262 -1.49 17.33 -11.67
C GLY A 262 -1.94 18.76 -11.87
N ALA A 263 -2.95 19.15 -11.10
CA ALA A 263 -3.50 20.50 -11.09
C ALA A 263 -4.05 20.82 -9.70
N ILE A 264 -4.15 22.11 -9.39
CA ILE A 264 -4.94 22.62 -8.28
C ILE A 264 -6.07 23.45 -8.87
N LEU A 265 -7.30 23.00 -8.66
CA LEU A 265 -8.49 23.58 -9.28
C LEU A 265 -9.62 23.71 -8.30
N GLN A 266 -10.41 24.78 -8.46
CA GLN A 266 -11.74 24.85 -7.88
C GLN A 266 -12.64 23.88 -8.64
N LEU A 267 -13.20 22.91 -7.95
CA LEU A 267 -14.20 21.98 -8.49
C LEU A 267 -15.59 22.31 -7.94
N THR A 268 -16.60 22.19 -8.80
CA THR A 268 -18.02 22.20 -8.44
C THR A 268 -18.43 20.80 -7.99
N GLY A 269 -18.96 20.69 -6.77
CA GLY A 269 -19.30 19.42 -6.16
C GLY A 269 -20.47 18.69 -6.84
N GLY A 270 -20.45 17.35 -6.80
CA GLY A 270 -21.51 16.49 -7.34
C GLY A 270 -21.64 16.47 -8.87
N GLN A 271 -20.66 17.04 -9.57
CA GLN A 271 -20.54 17.01 -11.03
C GLN A 271 -19.57 15.90 -11.48
N ALA A 272 -19.16 15.92 -12.75
CA ALA A 272 -18.16 15.01 -13.30
C ALA A 272 -17.16 15.75 -14.22
N TYR A 273 -16.04 15.09 -14.53
CA TYR A 273 -15.01 15.54 -15.46
C TYR A 273 -14.30 14.37 -16.13
N ASP A 274 -13.54 14.64 -17.18
CA ASP A 274 -12.63 13.71 -17.84
C ASP A 274 -11.28 14.39 -18.07
N PHE A 275 -10.26 13.58 -18.40
CA PHE A 275 -8.98 14.11 -18.88
C PHE A 275 -8.82 13.92 -20.39
N LEU A 276 -8.29 14.95 -21.07
CA LEU A 276 -8.02 14.91 -22.51
C LEU A 276 -6.50 14.96 -22.74
N PRO A 277 -5.91 14.12 -23.60
CA PRO A 277 -4.52 14.26 -24.01
C PRO A 277 -4.33 15.35 -25.09
N VAL A 278 -5.40 15.77 -25.77
CA VAL A 278 -5.38 16.78 -26.83
C VAL A 278 -6.51 17.78 -26.62
N ASN A 279 -6.16 19.05 -26.39
CA ASN A 279 -7.16 20.11 -26.22
C ASN A 279 -7.92 20.35 -27.53
N GLY A 280 -9.23 20.52 -27.45
CA GLY A 280 -10.11 20.65 -28.61
C GLY A 280 -10.55 19.32 -29.24
N SER A 281 -10.09 18.18 -28.72
CA SER A 281 -10.43 16.85 -29.25
C SER A 281 -11.19 16.01 -28.23
N TRP A 282 -12.15 15.22 -28.73
CA TRP A 282 -12.85 14.19 -27.96
C TRP A 282 -12.46 12.77 -28.39
N SER A 283 -11.55 12.64 -29.36
CA SER A 283 -11.16 11.35 -29.95
C SER A 283 -10.48 10.44 -28.95
N ASP A 284 -9.67 11.02 -28.07
CA ASP A 284 -8.98 10.35 -26.99
C ASP A 284 -9.36 11.05 -25.68
N LYS A 285 -9.73 10.27 -24.67
CA LYS A 285 -9.98 10.77 -23.31
C LYS A 285 -9.72 9.69 -22.28
N TYR A 286 -9.49 10.09 -21.04
CA TYR A 286 -9.39 9.20 -19.89
C TYR A 286 -10.58 9.43 -18.96
N ASN A 287 -11.25 8.32 -18.62
CA ASN A 287 -12.45 8.28 -17.80
C ASN A 287 -12.40 7.11 -16.81
N VAL A 288 -13.52 6.77 -16.16
CA VAL A 288 -13.61 5.61 -15.25
C VAL A 288 -14.44 4.48 -15.85
N ALA A 289 -14.19 3.26 -15.38
CA ALA A 289 -14.98 2.09 -15.80
C ALA A 289 -16.44 2.15 -15.36
N SER A 290 -16.74 2.85 -14.26
CA SER A 290 -18.08 3.00 -13.69
C SER A 290 -18.23 4.35 -12.99
N GLY A 291 -19.39 4.99 -13.10
CA GLY A 291 -19.72 6.23 -12.40
C GLY A 291 -19.81 6.08 -10.87
N SER A 292 -19.67 4.86 -10.34
CA SER A 292 -19.52 4.61 -8.90
C SER A 292 -18.07 4.65 -8.41
N ALA A 293 -17.12 5.04 -9.27
CA ALA A 293 -15.73 5.24 -8.88
C ALA A 293 -15.61 6.20 -7.70
N ASN A 294 -14.61 5.97 -6.84
CA ASN A 294 -14.39 6.85 -5.69
C ASN A 294 -13.93 8.24 -6.15
N PRO A 295 -14.71 9.32 -5.94
CA PRO A 295 -14.38 10.66 -6.43
C PRO A 295 -13.11 11.24 -5.81
N MET A 296 -12.63 10.70 -4.68
CA MET A 296 -11.37 11.12 -4.05
C MET A 296 -10.15 10.40 -4.61
N GLY A 297 -10.34 9.37 -5.43
CA GLY A 297 -9.27 8.68 -6.13
C GLY A 297 -9.61 7.22 -6.43
N ASP A 298 -9.38 6.83 -7.68
CA ASP A 298 -9.66 5.51 -8.21
C ASP A 298 -8.81 5.25 -9.49
N ALA A 299 -8.95 4.08 -10.08
CA ALA A 299 -8.39 3.78 -11.39
C ALA A 299 -9.13 4.54 -12.50
N PHE A 300 -8.37 5.12 -13.43
CA PHE A 300 -8.89 5.62 -14.71
C PHE A 300 -8.54 4.64 -15.83
N GLN A 301 -9.10 4.87 -17.01
CA GLN A 301 -8.81 4.12 -18.23
C GLN A 301 -8.90 5.02 -19.48
N PRO A 302 -8.21 4.68 -20.59
CA PRO A 302 -8.53 5.23 -21.90
C PRO A 302 -9.97 4.89 -22.29
N SER A 303 -10.71 5.85 -22.82
CA SER A 303 -12.10 5.70 -23.21
C SER A 303 -12.25 5.00 -24.57
N THR A 304 -11.92 3.71 -24.65
CA THR A 304 -12.02 2.89 -25.87
C THR A 304 -13.33 2.07 -25.97
N GLY A 305 -14.34 2.36 -25.15
CA GLY A 305 -15.57 1.58 -25.02
C GLY A 305 -16.55 2.14 -23.97
N PRO A 306 -17.43 1.29 -23.37
CA PRO A 306 -18.33 1.75 -22.32
C PRO A 306 -17.53 2.21 -21.09
N GLY A 307 -17.82 3.42 -20.63
CA GLY A 307 -17.23 4.04 -19.45
C GLY A 307 -18.15 5.12 -18.92
N SER A 308 -17.77 5.74 -17.82
CA SER A 308 -18.47 6.89 -17.25
C SER A 308 -17.48 8.01 -17.00
N ASP A 309 -17.97 9.25 -17.04
CA ASP A 309 -17.16 10.40 -16.67
C ASP A 309 -16.70 10.25 -15.20
N ILE A 310 -15.55 10.82 -14.88
CA ILE A 310 -14.96 10.76 -13.53
C ILE A 310 -15.83 11.58 -12.56
N PRO A 311 -16.40 10.98 -11.51
CA PRO A 311 -17.21 11.72 -10.55
C PRO A 311 -16.33 12.69 -9.75
N ALA A 312 -16.78 13.94 -9.62
CA ALA A 312 -16.14 14.91 -8.74
C ALA A 312 -16.60 14.69 -7.28
N PRO A 313 -15.83 15.19 -6.28
CA PRO A 313 -16.25 15.15 -4.88
C PRO A 313 -17.62 15.79 -4.66
N ALA A 314 -18.36 15.34 -3.63
CA ALA A 314 -19.69 15.89 -3.35
C ALA A 314 -19.66 17.38 -2.97
N ASN A 315 -18.59 17.83 -2.32
CA ASN A 315 -18.44 19.20 -1.87
C ASN A 315 -17.62 20.02 -2.87
N SER A 316 -18.13 21.19 -3.25
CA SER A 316 -17.34 22.18 -3.97
C SER A 316 -16.14 22.62 -3.12
N GLY A 317 -14.99 22.84 -3.76
CA GLY A 317 -13.77 23.23 -3.06
C GLY A 317 -12.56 23.26 -3.98
N VAL A 318 -11.43 23.68 -3.42
CA VAL A 318 -10.14 23.60 -4.10
C VAL A 318 -9.55 22.22 -3.88
N TYR A 319 -9.20 21.53 -4.96
CA TYR A 319 -8.62 20.19 -4.90
C TYR A 319 -7.29 20.17 -5.64
N LYS A 320 -6.29 19.56 -5.02
CA LYS A 320 -5.10 19.06 -5.71
C LYS A 320 -5.42 17.72 -6.34
N ILE A 321 -5.30 17.63 -7.65
CA ILE A 321 -5.51 16.45 -8.47
C ILE A 321 -4.13 15.94 -8.89
N ILE A 322 -3.87 14.65 -8.69
CA ILE A 322 -2.70 13.94 -9.23
C ILE A 322 -3.20 12.82 -10.13
N VAL A 323 -2.63 12.72 -11.32
CA VAL A 323 -2.90 11.67 -12.31
C VAL A 323 -1.62 10.90 -12.54
N ASP A 324 -1.61 9.65 -12.11
CA ASP A 324 -0.46 8.74 -12.15
C ASP A 324 -0.68 7.70 -13.25
N PHE A 325 0.11 7.78 -14.32
CA PHE A 325 0.04 6.87 -15.47
C PHE A 325 0.76 5.54 -15.21
N VAL A 326 1.62 5.46 -14.19
CA VAL A 326 2.19 4.20 -13.73
C VAL A 326 1.11 3.31 -13.16
N LYS A 327 0.33 3.85 -12.23
CA LYS A 327 -0.77 3.11 -11.59
C LYS A 327 -2.04 3.11 -12.43
N GLY A 328 -2.19 4.08 -13.31
CA GLY A 328 -3.43 4.36 -14.00
C GLY A 328 -4.51 4.81 -13.02
N THR A 329 -4.14 5.65 -12.05
CA THR A 329 -5.03 6.15 -11.00
C THR A 329 -5.00 7.67 -10.93
N TYR A 330 -6.09 8.25 -10.46
CA TYR A 330 -6.11 9.65 -10.04
C TYR A 330 -6.33 9.73 -8.52
N THR A 331 -5.88 10.81 -7.90
CA THR A 331 -6.17 11.10 -6.49
C THR A 331 -6.46 12.58 -6.30
N LEU A 332 -7.45 12.89 -5.46
CA LEU A 332 -7.83 14.23 -5.08
C LEU A 332 -7.51 14.48 -3.60
N THR A 333 -6.96 15.64 -3.29
CA THR A 333 -6.78 16.12 -1.91
C THR A 333 -7.41 17.50 -1.79
N ALA A 334 -8.37 17.66 -0.89
CA ALA A 334 -8.96 18.96 -0.60
C ALA A 334 -7.92 19.90 0.01
N LEU A 335 -7.87 21.14 -0.46
CA LEU A 335 -7.02 22.20 0.07
C LEU A 335 -7.88 23.27 0.73
N ALA A 336 -7.37 23.87 1.81
CA ALA A 336 -8.05 24.97 2.49
C ALA A 336 -8.14 26.23 1.62
N SER A 337 -7.17 26.43 0.73
CA SER A 337 -7.10 27.56 -0.21
C SER A 337 -6.32 27.19 -1.47
N ASN A 338 -6.49 27.95 -2.55
CA ASN A 338 -5.67 27.80 -3.75
C ASN A 338 -4.32 28.52 -3.54
N PRO A 339 -3.17 27.81 -3.56
CA PRO A 339 -1.86 28.44 -3.41
C PRO A 339 -1.36 29.09 -4.70
N ILE A 340 -2.00 28.82 -5.85
CA ILE A 340 -1.58 29.35 -7.15
C ILE A 340 -2.05 30.81 -7.26
N PRO A 341 -1.13 31.77 -7.39
CA PRO A 341 -1.51 33.17 -7.53
C PRO A 341 -1.94 33.48 -8.97
N ALA A 342 -2.77 34.51 -9.15
CA ALA A 342 -3.20 34.96 -10.48
C ALA A 342 -2.04 35.56 -11.32
N ASN A 343 -1.04 36.11 -10.65
CA ASN A 343 0.19 36.62 -11.26
C ASN A 343 1.38 36.25 -10.36
N LEU A 344 2.56 36.18 -10.94
CA LEU A 344 3.79 35.98 -10.18
C LEU A 344 4.87 36.93 -10.70
N PHE A 345 5.55 37.59 -9.77
CA PHE A 345 6.63 38.53 -10.05
C PHE A 345 7.89 38.10 -9.31
N ILE A 346 9.06 38.45 -9.84
CA ILE A 346 10.36 38.21 -9.18
C ILE A 346 10.96 39.55 -8.75
N VAL A 347 11.47 39.65 -7.52
CA VAL A 347 12.09 40.86 -6.94
C VAL A 347 13.37 40.49 -6.22
N GLY A 348 14.40 41.33 -6.21
CA GLY A 348 15.66 41.02 -5.52
C GLY A 348 16.89 41.68 -6.11
N ASP A 349 17.98 41.78 -5.35
CA ASP A 349 19.26 42.29 -5.86
C ASP A 349 19.94 41.36 -6.87
N ALA A 350 19.42 40.14 -7.05
CA ALA A 350 19.74 39.28 -8.19
C ALA A 350 19.07 39.72 -9.49
N THR A 351 18.02 40.54 -9.43
CA THR A 351 17.20 40.96 -10.59
C THR A 351 17.55 42.36 -11.08
N PRO A 352 17.26 42.74 -12.33
CA PRO A 352 17.55 44.09 -12.86
C PRO A 352 16.90 45.24 -12.06
N GLY A 353 15.69 45.04 -11.54
CA GLY A 353 14.96 46.02 -10.72
C GLY A 353 15.42 46.12 -9.26
N GLY A 354 16.34 45.25 -8.83
CA GLY A 354 16.76 45.18 -7.44
C GLY A 354 15.60 44.86 -6.48
N TRP A 355 15.69 45.40 -5.27
CA TRP A 355 14.62 45.32 -4.26
C TRP A 355 13.51 46.37 -4.43
N SER A 356 13.42 47.02 -5.60
CA SER A 356 12.34 47.98 -5.89
C SER A 356 11.01 47.24 -6.05
N ASN A 357 9.96 47.73 -5.40
CA ASN A 357 8.60 47.20 -5.50
C ASN A 357 7.63 48.40 -5.67
N PRO A 358 6.90 48.54 -6.79
CA PRO A 358 6.70 47.55 -7.86
C PRO A 358 7.95 47.25 -8.70
N VAL A 359 8.02 46.02 -9.20
CA VAL A 359 9.08 45.57 -10.12
C VAL A 359 8.81 46.05 -11.55
N PRO A 360 9.85 46.18 -12.39
CA PRO A 360 9.71 46.51 -13.81
C PRO A 360 8.83 45.51 -14.57
N LEU A 361 7.83 46.01 -15.29
CA LEU A 361 7.00 45.23 -16.19
C LEU A 361 7.32 45.53 -17.66
N PRO A 362 7.20 44.53 -18.56
CA PRO A 362 6.82 43.14 -18.30
C PRO A 362 8.00 42.24 -17.87
N SER A 363 9.22 42.77 -17.76
CA SER A 363 10.44 41.96 -17.68
C SER A 363 10.60 41.12 -16.40
N GLN A 364 9.90 41.45 -15.31
CA GLN A 364 9.97 40.69 -14.04
C GLN A 364 8.63 40.05 -13.65
N GLN A 365 7.74 39.85 -14.62
CA GLN A 365 6.52 39.05 -14.45
C GLN A 365 6.71 37.68 -15.11
N LEU A 366 6.45 36.61 -14.35
CA LEU A 366 6.50 35.26 -14.87
C LEU A 366 5.21 34.96 -15.64
N VAL A 367 5.34 34.14 -16.69
CA VAL A 367 4.22 33.67 -17.51
C VAL A 367 3.75 32.33 -16.99
N GLN A 368 2.45 32.19 -16.74
CA GLN A 368 1.85 30.90 -16.41
C GLN A 368 1.82 30.01 -17.66
N ILE A 369 2.48 28.86 -17.59
CA ILE A 369 2.61 27.92 -18.72
C ILE A 369 1.55 26.82 -18.65
N THR A 370 1.30 26.30 -17.45
CA THR A 370 0.22 25.32 -17.16
C THR A 370 -0.46 25.69 -15.85
N ASN A 371 -1.43 24.91 -15.38
CA ASN A 371 -2.24 25.22 -14.20
C ASN A 371 -1.41 25.72 -13.01
N ALA A 372 -0.28 25.08 -12.70
CA ALA A 372 0.53 25.40 -11.52
C ALA A 372 1.99 25.75 -11.85
N ASP A 373 2.33 26.01 -13.11
CA ASP A 373 3.72 26.24 -13.56
C ASP A 373 3.89 27.65 -14.11
N PHE A 374 4.91 28.37 -13.63
CA PHE A 374 5.25 29.72 -14.07
C PHE A 374 6.70 29.77 -14.52
N GLN A 375 6.96 30.45 -15.64
CA GLN A 375 8.31 30.56 -16.19
C GLN A 375 8.70 31.99 -16.56
N LEU A 376 9.98 32.30 -16.45
CA LEU A 376 10.59 33.54 -16.91
C LEU A 376 12.05 33.31 -17.26
N SER A 377 12.49 33.83 -18.42
CA SER A 377 13.91 33.96 -18.72
C SER A 377 14.40 35.34 -18.28
N LEU A 378 15.34 35.40 -17.33
CA LEU A 378 15.85 36.66 -16.77
C LEU A 378 17.36 36.62 -16.63
N SER A 379 18.02 37.72 -16.98
CA SER A 379 19.43 37.95 -16.64
C SER A 379 19.55 38.25 -15.15
N MET A 380 20.23 37.36 -14.43
CA MET A 380 20.42 37.47 -12.98
C MET A 380 21.88 37.79 -12.64
N THR A 381 22.06 38.57 -11.58
CA THR A 381 23.37 38.82 -10.97
C THR A 381 23.71 37.68 -10.01
N GLY A 382 24.85 37.04 -10.21
CA GLY A 382 25.23 35.86 -9.44
C GLY A 382 25.58 36.16 -7.97
N GLY A 383 25.32 35.19 -7.08
CA GLY A 383 25.61 35.28 -5.65
C GLY A 383 24.74 36.27 -4.87
N LYS A 384 23.60 36.67 -5.45
CA LYS A 384 22.63 37.61 -4.89
C LYS A 384 21.35 36.90 -4.47
N PHE A 385 20.31 37.66 -4.11
CA PHE A 385 19.06 37.11 -3.57
C PHE A 385 17.82 37.64 -4.31
N TYR A 386 16.75 36.87 -4.23
CA TYR A 386 15.44 37.24 -4.78
C TYR A 386 14.30 36.54 -4.04
N ASP A 387 13.08 37.03 -4.24
CA ASP A 387 11.81 36.45 -3.78
C ASP A 387 10.78 36.50 -4.91
N PHE A 388 9.67 35.78 -4.73
CA PHE A 388 8.50 35.91 -5.59
C PHE A 388 7.36 36.65 -4.91
N LEU A 389 6.68 37.51 -5.66
CA LEU A 389 5.49 38.24 -5.21
C LEU A 389 4.27 37.80 -6.02
N PRO A 390 3.12 37.50 -5.37
CA PRO A 390 1.86 37.24 -6.07
C PRO A 390 1.16 38.53 -6.55
N VAL A 391 1.55 39.68 -5.98
CA VAL A 391 0.96 40.99 -6.29
C VAL A 391 2.11 42.01 -6.44
N ASN A 392 2.22 42.64 -7.61
CA ASN A 392 3.24 43.65 -7.84
C ASN A 392 2.93 44.92 -7.05
N GLY A 393 3.91 45.46 -6.34
CA GLY A 393 3.74 46.61 -5.44
C GLY A 393 3.32 46.26 -4.02
N ASP A 394 3.12 44.98 -3.69
CA ASP A 394 2.71 44.53 -2.35
C ASP A 394 3.77 43.59 -1.73
N TRP A 395 4.06 43.82 -0.44
CA TRP A 395 4.97 43.00 0.36
C TRP A 395 4.24 42.09 1.34
N SER A 396 2.92 42.23 1.47
CA SER A 396 2.10 41.53 2.47
C SER A 396 2.12 40.02 2.26
N ASN A 397 2.29 39.57 1.02
CA ASN A 397 2.43 38.18 0.64
C ASN A 397 3.66 38.02 -0.24
N LYS A 398 4.52 37.06 0.10
CA LYS A 398 5.69 36.71 -0.71
C LYS A 398 6.02 35.23 -0.56
N PHE A 399 6.77 34.71 -1.52
CA PHE A 399 7.30 33.35 -1.50
C PHE A 399 8.82 33.38 -1.43
N ASN A 400 9.37 32.59 -0.50
CA ASN A 400 10.79 32.56 -0.17
C ASN A 400 11.21 31.15 0.30
N VAL A 401 12.44 31.00 0.77
CA VAL A 401 12.93 29.72 1.33
C VAL A 401 12.87 29.73 2.85
N ALA A 402 12.79 28.53 3.45
CA ALA A 402 12.81 28.40 4.90
C ALA A 402 14.18 28.75 5.52
N ASN A 403 15.28 28.47 4.79
CA ASN A 403 16.64 28.75 5.23
C ASN A 403 17.56 28.86 4.01
N LYS A 404 18.11 30.05 3.74
CA LYS A 404 18.97 30.28 2.57
C LYS A 404 20.32 29.58 2.64
N THR A 405 20.80 29.19 3.82
CA THR A 405 22.13 28.60 3.99
C THR A 405 22.22 27.16 3.49
N VAL A 406 21.07 26.49 3.39
CA VAL A 406 20.96 25.11 2.90
C VAL A 406 20.21 25.00 1.57
N ALA A 407 19.58 26.09 1.13
CA ALA A 407 18.85 26.13 -0.13
C ALA A 407 19.79 25.96 -1.31
N ASN A 408 19.45 25.07 -2.24
CA ASN A 408 20.20 24.91 -3.48
C ASN A 408 19.85 26.06 -4.46
N PRO A 409 20.81 26.93 -4.84
CA PRO A 409 20.54 28.07 -5.72
C PRO A 409 20.07 27.70 -7.14
N ALA A 410 20.31 26.47 -7.59
CA ALA A 410 19.83 25.97 -8.88
C ALA A 410 18.39 25.40 -8.82
N GLY A 411 17.82 25.28 -7.62
CA GLY A 411 16.45 24.80 -7.43
C GLY A 411 16.25 24.03 -6.14
N ASP A 412 15.19 24.38 -5.42
CA ASP A 412 14.79 23.78 -4.15
C ASP A 412 13.29 23.99 -3.91
N THR A 413 12.81 23.62 -2.72
CA THR A 413 11.48 23.96 -2.22
C THR A 413 11.38 25.44 -1.84
N PHE A 414 10.20 26.02 -2.04
CA PHE A 414 9.85 27.36 -1.55
C PHE A 414 8.55 27.30 -0.73
N GLN A 415 8.23 28.37 -0.02
CA GLN A 415 7.04 28.46 0.83
C GLN A 415 6.43 29.85 0.79
N ALA A 416 5.15 29.95 1.15
CA ALA A 416 4.55 31.23 1.49
C ALA A 416 5.19 31.75 2.79
N SER A 417 5.63 33.01 2.80
CA SER A 417 6.29 33.59 3.96
C SER A 417 5.32 33.77 5.13
N THR A 418 5.60 33.14 6.27
CA THR A 418 4.81 33.26 7.52
C THR A 418 5.52 34.06 8.61
N GLY A 419 6.63 34.72 8.26
CA GLY A 419 7.51 35.46 9.17
C GLY A 419 8.73 36.03 8.42
N PRO A 420 9.90 36.22 9.07
CA PRO A 420 11.10 36.74 8.43
C PRO A 420 11.82 35.66 7.59
N GLY A 421 11.08 34.88 6.80
CA GLY A 421 11.66 33.84 5.94
C GLY A 421 12.81 34.38 5.10
N ASP A 422 13.76 33.50 4.78
CA ASP A 422 15.01 33.87 4.13
C ASP A 422 14.82 34.04 2.61
N ASP A 423 15.46 35.07 2.05
CA ASP A 423 15.43 35.31 0.61
C ASP A 423 16.09 34.16 -0.17
N ILE A 424 15.60 33.90 -1.38
CA ILE A 424 16.08 32.81 -2.23
C ILE A 424 17.47 33.16 -2.80
N PRO A 425 18.51 32.32 -2.61
CA PRO A 425 19.83 32.57 -3.20
C PRO A 425 19.83 32.31 -4.70
N ALA A 426 20.42 33.23 -5.47
CA ALA A 426 20.70 33.05 -6.89
C ALA A 426 22.00 32.25 -7.11
N PRO A 427 22.15 31.53 -8.25
CA PRO A 427 23.39 30.87 -8.63
C PRO A 427 24.60 31.79 -8.56
N ALA A 428 25.80 31.24 -8.35
CA ALA A 428 27.02 32.05 -8.21
C ALA A 428 27.42 32.78 -9.50
N ALA A 429 27.05 32.23 -10.67
CA ALA A 429 27.36 32.83 -11.96
C ALA A 429 26.29 33.86 -12.36
N SER A 430 26.71 35.01 -12.87
CA SER A 430 25.80 35.92 -13.55
C SER A 430 25.51 35.38 -14.95
N ALA A 431 24.25 35.08 -15.24
CA ALA A 431 23.80 34.57 -16.54
C ALA A 431 22.32 34.85 -16.74
N THR A 432 21.82 34.58 -17.95
CA THR A 432 20.39 34.44 -18.18
C THR A 432 19.97 33.04 -17.78
N TYR A 433 19.02 32.95 -16.87
CA TYR A 433 18.44 31.69 -16.39
C TYR A 433 17.00 31.58 -16.83
N LEU A 434 16.56 30.36 -17.15
CA LEU A 434 15.14 30.01 -17.13
C LEU A 434 14.75 29.73 -15.68
N ILE A 435 13.96 30.63 -15.09
CA ILE A 435 13.33 30.43 -13.79
C ILE A 435 12.01 29.69 -14.03
N ASP A 436 11.87 28.53 -13.42
CA ASP A 436 10.70 27.66 -13.43
C ASP A 436 10.17 27.56 -11.99
N VAL A 437 8.90 27.87 -11.76
CA VAL A 437 8.25 27.87 -10.45
C VAL A 437 6.97 27.04 -10.49
N ASN A 438 6.99 25.95 -9.74
CA ASN A 438 5.96 24.93 -9.74
C ASN A 438 5.20 24.91 -8.40
N PHE A 439 3.98 25.45 -8.38
CA PHE A 439 3.12 25.51 -7.19
C PHE A 439 2.49 24.17 -6.82
N LEU A 440 2.51 23.18 -7.71
CA LEU A 440 2.00 21.84 -7.41
C LEU A 440 2.94 21.08 -6.48
N THR A 441 4.25 21.24 -6.71
CA THR A 441 5.33 20.63 -5.92
C THR A 441 5.97 21.59 -4.91
N MET A 442 5.63 22.88 -4.97
CA MET A 442 6.25 23.96 -4.20
C MET A 442 7.76 24.01 -4.40
N LYS A 443 8.21 23.84 -5.66
CA LYS A 443 9.63 23.86 -6.04
C LYS A 443 9.90 24.91 -7.10
N TYR A 444 11.09 25.49 -7.05
CA TYR A 444 11.62 26.32 -8.13
C TYR A 444 12.87 25.66 -8.72
N LYS A 445 13.21 26.00 -9.97
CA LYS A 445 14.42 25.54 -10.65
C LYS A 445 14.97 26.66 -11.55
N LEU A 446 16.29 26.84 -11.54
CA LEU A 446 17.02 27.76 -12.40
C LEU A 446 17.91 26.94 -13.33
N GLN A 447 17.79 27.17 -14.64
CA GLN A 447 18.48 26.40 -15.69
C GLN A 447 19.24 27.28 -16.66
#